data_AF-X6DWQ2-F1
#
_entry.id   AF-X6DWQ2-F1
#
_cell.length_a   1.000
_cell.length_b   1.000
_cell.length_c   1.000
_cell.angle_alpha   90.00
_cell.angle_beta   90.00
_cell.angle_gamma   90.00
#
_symmetry.space_group_name_H-M   'P 1'
#
loop_
_entity.id
_entity.type
_entity.pdbx_description
1 polymer ?
#
loop_
_entity_poly.entity_id
_entity_poly.type
_entity_poly.pdbx_seq_one_letter_code
_entity_poly.pdbx_strand_id
1 'polypeptide(L)'
;MAARTLRLLVPGAIVLDGGPDNKDCDNLMSGIETLRRASGKSFPPVILLSTKNGTTESLGLSSIIDAVVTKPITPERLQPVIDRLVSR
;
A
#
# COMPACT_ATOMS: atom_id res chain seq x y z
N MET A 1 0.77 14.20 8.60
CA MET A 1 -0.18 13.38 9.40
C MET A 1 0.11 11.89 9.26
N ALA A 2 0.08 11.31 8.05
CA ALA A 2 0.36 9.88 7.81
C ALA A 2 1.71 9.37 8.38
N ALA A 3 2.81 10.07 8.12
CA ALA A 3 4.13 9.71 8.66
C ALA A 3 4.21 9.73 10.20
N ARG A 4 3.34 10.50 10.87
CA ARG A 4 3.24 10.48 12.35
C ARG A 4 2.43 9.27 12.79
N THR A 5 1.32 8.97 12.13
CA THR A 5 0.49 7.78 12.39
C THR A 5 1.30 6.48 12.27
N LEU A 6 2.10 6.33 11.21
CA LEU A 6 2.97 5.15 11.01
C LEU A 6 3.99 4.93 12.14
N ARG A 7 4.36 6.00 12.87
CA ARG A 7 5.29 5.92 14.00
C ARG A 7 4.60 5.63 15.33
N LEU A 8 3.30 5.88 15.43
CA LEU A 8 2.54 5.80 16.67
C LEU A 8 1.64 4.57 16.73
N LEU A 9 1.21 4.05 15.59
CA LEU A 9 0.26 2.95 15.48
C LEU A 9 0.79 1.89 14.51
N VAL A 10 0.29 0.67 14.68
CA VAL A 10 0.43 -0.42 13.71
C VAL A 10 -0.93 -0.62 13.02
N PRO A 11 -1.13 -0.12 11.79
CA PRO A 11 -2.39 -0.27 11.07
C PRO A 11 -2.67 -1.74 10.71
N GLY A 12 -3.94 -2.10 10.52
CA GLY A 12 -4.32 -3.41 9.96
C GLY A 12 -4.00 -3.55 8.47
N ALA A 13 -3.98 -2.44 7.74
CA ALA A 13 -3.59 -2.34 6.34
C ALA A 13 -3.20 -0.89 6.03
N ILE A 14 -2.42 -0.68 4.97
CA ILE A 14 -2.04 0.64 4.47
C ILE A 14 -2.54 0.76 3.02
N VAL A 15 -3.33 1.79 2.75
CA VAL A 15 -3.76 2.14 1.39
C VAL A 15 -3.11 3.46 1.01
N LEU A 16 -2.37 3.47 -0.09
CA LEU A 16 -1.61 4.62 -0.59
C LEU A 16 -2.26 5.17 -1.84
N ASP A 17 -2.49 6.48 -1.88
CA ASP A 17 -2.83 7.15 -3.13
C ASP A 17 -1.54 7.42 -3.92
N GLY A 18 -1.42 6.83 -5.11
CA GLY A 18 -0.27 7.03 -5.99
C GLY A 18 -0.25 8.39 -6.70
N GLY A 19 -1.35 9.14 -6.69
CA GLY A 19 -1.47 10.34 -7.49
C GLY A 19 -1.38 10.07 -9.00
N PRO A 20 -1.02 11.08 -9.81
CA PRO A 20 -0.86 10.92 -11.26
C PRO A 20 0.29 10.00 -11.65
N ASP A 21 1.40 10.04 -10.88
CA ASP A 21 2.67 9.41 -11.23
C ASP A 21 3.00 8.14 -10.43
N ASN A 22 2.10 7.69 -9.56
CA ASN A 22 2.31 6.61 -8.60
C ASN A 22 3.40 6.89 -7.55
N LYS A 23 3.67 8.17 -7.23
CA LYS A 23 4.79 8.63 -6.39
C LYS A 23 4.41 9.58 -5.26
N ASP A 24 3.15 9.97 -5.14
CA ASP A 24 2.71 10.93 -4.12
C ASP A 24 3.04 10.48 -2.69
N CYS A 25 3.13 9.16 -2.47
CA CYS A 25 3.44 8.55 -1.18
C CYS A 25 4.90 8.08 -1.01
N ASP A 26 5.83 8.40 -1.92
CA ASP A 26 7.22 7.92 -1.87
C ASP A 26 7.94 8.29 -0.57
N ASN A 27 7.62 9.46 0.00
CA ASN A 27 8.17 9.92 1.27
C ASN A 27 7.79 9.05 2.48
N LEU A 28 6.77 8.19 2.36
CA LEU A 28 6.34 7.28 3.42
C LEU A 28 7.06 5.93 3.35
N MET A 29 7.71 5.58 2.24
CA MET A 29 8.26 4.24 1.99
C MET A 29 9.20 3.77 3.09
N SER A 30 10.15 4.61 3.51
CA SER A 30 11.11 4.26 4.58
C SER A 30 10.42 4.03 5.94
N GLY A 31 9.37 4.80 6.23
CA GLY A 31 8.57 4.63 7.45
C GLY A 31 7.78 3.33 7.43
N ILE A 32 7.17 3.00 6.29
CA ILE A 32 6.44 1.74 6.08
C ILE A 32 7.39 0.54 6.18
N GLU A 33 8.57 0.63 5.54
CA GLU A 33 9.58 -0.43 5.61
C GLU A 33 10.03 -0.69 7.05
N THR A 34 10.26 0.37 7.82
CA THR A 34 10.63 0.28 9.24
C THR A 34 9.52 -0.37 10.06
N LEU A 35 8.26 0.01 9.83
CA LEU A 35 7.10 -0.59 10.47
C LEU A 35 6.97 -2.08 10.14
N ARG A 36 7.15 -2.47 8.86
CA ARG A 36 7.10 -3.87 8.42
C ARG A 36 8.24 -4.70 9.00
N ARG A 37 9.45 -4.16 9.10
CA ARG A 37 10.55 -4.86 9.79
C ARG A 37 10.24 -5.12 11.26
N ALA A 38 9.61 -4.17 11.95
CA ALA A 38 9.25 -4.31 13.37
C ALA A 38 8.07 -5.26 13.62
N SER A 39 7.11 -5.35 12.69
CA SER A 39 5.87 -6.13 12.86
C SER A 39 5.93 -7.54 12.25
N GLY A 40 7.03 -7.88 11.58
CA GLY A 40 7.15 -9.05 10.71
C GLY A 40 7.09 -8.62 9.25
N LYS A 41 8.08 -9.04 8.43
CA LYS A 41 8.41 -8.43 7.12
C LYS A 41 7.22 -8.22 6.17
N SER A 42 6.16 -9.01 6.29
CA SER A 42 4.98 -8.95 5.44
C SER A 42 3.83 -8.07 5.96
N PHE A 43 3.81 -7.63 7.22
CA PHE A 43 2.68 -6.89 7.83
C PHE A 43 3.07 -5.46 8.26
N PRO A 44 2.20 -4.44 8.11
CA PRO A 44 0.88 -4.49 7.48
C PRO A 44 0.94 -4.58 5.95
N PRO A 45 -0.09 -5.15 5.30
CA PRO A 45 -0.19 -5.17 3.85
C PRO A 45 -0.33 -3.75 3.29
N VAL A 46 0.32 -3.49 2.16
CA VAL A 46 0.35 -2.17 1.51
C VAL A 46 -0.29 -2.27 0.12
N ILE A 47 -1.34 -1.48 -0.09
CA ILE A 47 -2.11 -1.42 -1.33
C ILE A 47 -1.87 -0.06 -1.98
N LEU A 48 -1.45 -0.03 -3.25
CA LEU A 48 -1.33 1.21 -4.03
C LEU A 48 -2.56 1.44 -4.91
N LEU A 49 -3.13 2.64 -4.84
CA LEU A 49 -4.15 3.13 -5.76
C LEU A 49 -3.49 3.82 -6.96
N SER A 50 -3.49 3.14 -8.11
CA SER A 50 -2.72 3.54 -9.30
C SER A 50 -3.61 4.09 -10.40
N THR A 51 -3.14 5.09 -11.15
CA THR A 51 -3.78 5.52 -12.41
C THR A 51 -3.46 4.59 -13.58
N LYS A 52 -2.42 3.75 -13.44
CA LYS A 52 -1.91 2.84 -14.48
C LYS A 52 -2.33 1.40 -14.21
N ASN A 53 -2.81 0.72 -15.24
CA ASN A 53 -3.09 -0.72 -15.25
C ASN A 53 -1.80 -1.54 -15.20
N GLY A 54 -1.81 -2.60 -14.41
CA GLY A 54 -0.67 -3.51 -14.28
C GLY A 54 -0.62 -4.22 -12.93
N THR A 55 0.41 -5.05 -12.78
CA THR A 55 0.82 -5.66 -11.51
C THR A 55 1.93 -4.84 -10.87
N THR A 56 2.32 -5.21 -9.65
CA THR A 56 3.50 -4.66 -8.96
C THR A 56 4.77 -4.77 -9.80
N GLU A 57 4.95 -5.91 -10.48
CA GLU A 57 6.13 -6.19 -11.32
C GLU A 57 6.10 -5.38 -12.62
N SER A 58 4.96 -5.35 -13.32
CA SER A 58 4.85 -4.65 -14.60
C SER A 58 5.00 -3.12 -14.46
N LEU A 59 4.69 -2.59 -13.27
CA LEU A 59 4.81 -1.17 -12.95
C LEU A 59 6.14 -0.82 -12.28
N GLY A 60 7.03 -1.80 -12.04
CA GLY A 60 8.33 -1.58 -11.40
C GLY A 60 8.22 -1.00 -9.99
N LEU A 61 7.17 -1.38 -9.25
CA LEU A 61 6.90 -0.82 -7.92
C LEU A 61 7.81 -1.43 -6.87
N SER A 62 8.00 -0.70 -5.77
CA SER A 62 8.73 -1.18 -4.60
C SER A 62 8.16 -2.52 -4.12
N SER A 63 9.03 -3.43 -3.68
CA SER A 63 8.65 -4.69 -3.02
C SER A 63 7.84 -4.49 -1.74
N ILE A 64 7.77 -3.25 -1.25
CA ILE A 64 6.90 -2.85 -0.14
C ILE A 64 5.42 -2.89 -0.54
N ILE A 65 5.08 -2.76 -1.82
CA ILE A 65 3.69 -2.78 -2.29
C ILE A 65 3.26 -4.23 -2.52
N ASP A 66 2.22 -4.66 -1.80
CA ASP A 66 1.70 -6.03 -1.88
C ASP A 66 0.59 -6.19 -2.93
N ALA A 67 -0.11 -5.11 -3.25
CA ALA A 67 -1.12 -5.09 -4.30
C ALA A 67 -1.30 -3.71 -4.92
N VAL A 68 -1.83 -3.69 -6.16
CA VAL A 68 -2.21 -2.47 -6.87
C VAL A 68 -3.68 -2.55 -7.24
N VAL A 69 -4.42 -1.48 -6.98
CA VAL A 69 -5.80 -1.29 -7.43
C VAL A 69 -5.84 -0.10 -8.36
N THR A 70 -6.32 -0.28 -9.58
CA THR A 70 -6.37 0.85 -10.49
C THR A 70 -7.59 1.72 -10.29
N LYS A 71 -7.43 3.02 -10.54
CA LYS A 71 -8.52 3.99 -10.53
C LYS A 71 -9.44 3.74 -11.76
N PRO A 72 -10.77 4.00 -11.67
CA PRO A 72 -11.49 4.56 -10.52
C PRO A 72 -11.56 3.60 -9.34
N ILE A 73 -11.45 4.15 -8.12
CA ILE A 73 -11.51 3.39 -6.87
C ILE A 73 -12.99 3.14 -6.58
N THR A 74 -13.41 1.88 -6.65
CA THR A 74 -14.76 1.46 -6.25
C THR A 74 -14.68 0.35 -5.21
N PRO A 75 -15.71 0.20 -4.35
CA PRO A 75 -15.74 -0.87 -3.37
C PRO A 75 -15.54 -2.26 -3.99
N GLU A 76 -16.14 -2.52 -5.14
CA GLU A 76 -16.09 -3.81 -5.85
C GLU A 76 -14.67 -4.15 -6.33
N ARG A 77 -13.80 -3.15 -6.45
CA ARG A 77 -12.41 -3.31 -6.87
C ARG A 77 -11.45 -3.37 -5.68
N LEU A 78 -11.70 -2.56 -4.65
CA LEU A 78 -10.80 -2.44 -3.50
C LEU A 78 -11.11 -3.45 -2.39
N GLN A 79 -12.39 -3.66 -2.06
CA GLN A 79 -12.80 -4.52 -0.95
C GLN A 79 -12.26 -5.96 -1.08
N PRO A 80 -12.35 -6.63 -2.26
CA PRO A 80 -11.80 -7.97 -2.41
C PRO A 80 -10.28 -8.06 -2.18
N VAL A 81 -9.55 -6.97 -2.48
CA VAL A 81 -8.10 -6.90 -2.24
C VAL A 81 -7.80 -6.75 -0.76
N ILE A 82 -8.55 -5.90 -0.06
CA ILE A 82 -8.44 -5.75 1.40
C ILE A 82 -8.74 -7.08 2.09
N ASP A 83 -9.88 -7.72 1.77
CA ASP A 83 -10.30 -8.98 2.39
C ASP A 83 -9.27 -10.08 2.19
N ARG A 84 -8.71 -10.18 0.97
CA ARG A 84 -7.67 -11.16 0.63
C ARG A 84 -6.37 -10.94 1.41
N LEU A 85 -5.99 -9.68 1.68
CA LEU A 85 -4.71 -9.36 2.31
C LEU A 85 -4.78 -9.34 3.84
N VAL A 86 -5.92 -8.93 4.41
CA VAL A 86 -6.11 -8.85 5.86
C VAL A 86 -6.51 -10.21 6.46
N SER A 87 -7.10 -11.12 5.68
CA SER A 87 -7.44 -12.47 6.15
C SER A 87 -6.27 -13.47 6.13
N ARG A 88 -5.03 -12.99 5.95
CA ARG A 88 -3.81 -13.82 5.85
C ARG A 88 -3.08 -13.98 7.18
#